data_AF-A0A843F5Y5-F1
#
_entry.id   AF-A0A843F5Y5-F1
#
_cell.length_a   1.000
_cell.length_b   1.000
_cell.length_c   1.000
_cell.angle_alpha   90.00
_cell.angle_beta   90.00
_cell.angle_gamma   90.00
#
_symmetry.space_group_name_H-M   'P 1'
#
loop_
_entity.id
_entity.type
_entity.pdbx_description
1 polymer ?
#
loop_
_entity_poly.entity_id
_entity_poly.type
_entity_poly.pdbx_seq_one_letter_code
_entity_poly.pdbx_strand_id
1 'polypeptide(L)'
;MLEKLIKNISKDWSILDKNELKYYMISGSIFLELIGLVISIVLYLILDLPFSFVSYVIMGFTILTILSAAIVYNRDYLDKKYGLFYNEYKGLSYQGLVLFFIPTSIAFAFIIFPMGLNQGGIYSAISFSLSALYPAFFMFLRMNIYKNENSREILTEDENGNKITEQVIGYHPGIYYIFGSLISCHIIGFSLMKVITSIVESNLNIIYLIYFICSLLIVSFILSPDIANKILPFELKRSNGLKKFLIIGIILMTIMSIFFVSW
;
A
#
# COMPACT_ATOMS: atom_id res chain seq x y z
N MET A 1 -6.40 7.14 -29.02
CA MET A 1 -5.08 6.86 -28.42
C MET A 1 -5.22 6.29 -27.01
N LEU A 2 -5.94 6.98 -26.10
CA LEU A 2 -6.21 6.54 -24.73
C LEU A 2 -6.91 5.17 -24.65
N GLU A 3 -7.91 4.93 -25.50
CA GLU A 3 -8.67 3.68 -25.52
C GLU A 3 -7.82 2.46 -25.95
N LYS A 4 -6.91 2.65 -26.91
CA LYS A 4 -5.90 1.65 -27.27
C LYS A 4 -4.93 1.40 -26.12
N LEU A 5 -4.51 2.45 -25.40
CA LEU A 5 -3.66 2.36 -24.20
C LEU A 5 -4.34 1.56 -23.07
N ILE A 6 -5.61 1.84 -22.78
CA ILE A 6 -6.39 1.15 -21.73
C ILE A 6 -6.58 -0.34 -22.09
N LYS A 7 -6.99 -0.63 -23.33
CA LYS A 7 -7.16 -2.02 -23.82
C LYS A 7 -5.84 -2.80 -23.83
N ASN A 8 -4.73 -2.09 -23.97
CA ASN A 8 -3.40 -2.65 -23.97
C ASN A 8 -2.91 -3.00 -22.55
N ILE A 9 -3.21 -2.17 -21.55
CA ILE A 9 -2.86 -2.43 -20.15
C ILE A 9 -3.65 -3.64 -19.60
N SER A 10 -4.87 -3.87 -20.09
CA SER A 10 -5.75 -4.95 -19.63
C SER A 10 -5.48 -6.33 -20.27
N LYS A 11 -4.44 -6.49 -21.08
CA LYS A 11 -4.10 -7.81 -21.63
C LYS A 11 -3.55 -8.73 -20.53
N ASP A 12 -3.79 -10.02 -20.69
CA ASP A 12 -3.22 -11.04 -19.81
C ASP A 12 -1.70 -11.13 -20.03
N TRP A 13 -0.94 -10.61 -19.05
CA TRP A 13 0.51 -10.59 -19.10
C TRP A 13 1.16 -11.95 -18.99
N SER A 14 0.43 -13.00 -18.57
CA SER A 14 1.00 -14.35 -18.47
C SER A 14 1.31 -14.97 -19.85
N ILE A 15 0.66 -14.48 -20.91
CA ILE A 15 0.70 -15.09 -22.25
C ILE A 15 1.51 -14.26 -23.27
N LEU A 16 1.84 -13.00 -22.94
CA LEU A 16 2.54 -12.09 -23.84
C LEU A 16 3.98 -12.55 -24.11
N ASP A 17 4.45 -12.47 -25.35
CA ASP A 17 5.87 -12.67 -25.64
C ASP A 17 6.74 -11.50 -25.13
N LYS A 18 8.07 -11.64 -25.17
CA LYS A 18 8.99 -10.60 -24.65
C LYS A 18 8.93 -9.28 -25.42
N ASN A 19 8.66 -9.31 -26.73
CA ASN A 19 8.60 -8.11 -27.57
C ASN A 19 7.29 -7.36 -27.35
N GLU A 20 6.17 -8.10 -27.27
CA GLU A 20 4.87 -7.58 -26.88
C GLU A 20 4.96 -6.96 -25.49
N LEU A 21 5.50 -7.69 -24.50
CA LEU A 21 5.65 -7.21 -23.13
C LEU A 21 6.45 -5.90 -23.08
N LYS A 22 7.56 -5.81 -23.81
CA LYS A 22 8.35 -4.58 -23.93
C LYS A 22 7.52 -3.42 -24.47
N TYR A 23 6.71 -3.65 -25.51
CA TYR A 23 5.83 -2.63 -26.06
C TYR A 23 4.77 -2.16 -25.05
N TYR A 24 4.10 -3.09 -24.37
CA TYR A 24 3.10 -2.77 -23.34
C TYR A 24 3.73 -2.01 -22.17
N MET A 25 4.94 -2.39 -21.76
CA MET A 25 5.65 -1.69 -20.70
C MET A 25 6.04 -0.29 -21.09
N ILE A 26 6.59 -0.06 -22.28
CA ILE A 26 6.90 1.30 -22.75
C ILE A 26 5.63 2.15 -22.78
N SER A 27 4.52 1.60 -23.30
CA SER A 27 3.24 2.30 -23.34
C SER A 27 2.71 2.63 -21.92
N GLY A 28 2.81 1.68 -20.98
CA GLY A 28 2.40 1.85 -19.59
C GLY A 28 3.29 2.84 -18.84
N SER A 29 4.61 2.81 -19.08
CA SER A 29 5.58 3.76 -18.54
C SER A 29 5.26 5.19 -18.97
N ILE A 30 5.04 5.42 -20.27
CA ILE A 30 4.66 6.74 -20.79
C ILE A 30 3.36 7.22 -20.13
N PHE A 31 2.37 6.33 -20.00
CA PHE A 31 1.11 6.68 -19.37
C PHE A 31 1.26 7.06 -17.89
N LEU A 32 2.07 6.30 -17.15
CA LEU A 32 2.31 6.55 -15.74
C LEU A 32 3.09 7.86 -15.51
N GLU A 33 4.07 8.16 -16.35
CA GLU A 33 4.79 9.44 -16.34
C GLU A 33 3.88 10.61 -16.69
N LEU A 34 2.98 10.46 -17.66
CA LEU A 34 1.99 11.48 -17.99
C LEU A 34 1.04 11.76 -16.81
N ILE A 35 0.61 10.72 -16.09
CA ILE A 35 -0.16 10.89 -14.86
C ILE A 35 0.66 11.67 -13.82
N GLY A 36 1.92 11.28 -13.62
CA GLY A 36 2.82 11.97 -12.70
C GLY A 36 2.98 13.45 -13.04
N LEU A 37 3.19 13.76 -14.32
CA LEU A 37 3.28 15.14 -14.81
C LEU A 37 1.98 15.92 -14.60
N VAL A 38 0.81 15.33 -14.89
CA VAL A 38 -0.48 16.00 -14.66
C VAL A 38 -0.68 16.30 -13.18
N ILE A 39 -0.42 15.32 -12.30
CA ILE A 39 -0.51 15.52 -10.85
C ILE A 39 0.47 16.62 -10.42
N SER A 40 1.71 16.57 -10.88
CA SER A 40 2.73 17.58 -10.61
C SER A 40 2.31 18.99 -11.04
N ILE A 41 1.68 19.14 -12.21
CA ILE A 41 1.16 20.42 -12.71
C ILE A 41 0.01 20.92 -11.83
N VAL A 42 -0.92 20.04 -11.44
CA VAL A 42 -2.03 20.37 -10.53
C VAL A 42 -1.47 20.84 -9.18
N LEU A 43 -0.52 20.10 -8.61
CA LEU A 43 0.14 20.45 -7.35
C LEU A 43 0.86 21.80 -7.42
N TYR A 44 1.51 22.10 -8.54
CA TYR A 44 2.19 23.38 -8.77
C TYR A 44 1.23 24.54 -8.96
N LEU A 45 0.26 24.42 -9.88
CA LEU A 45 -0.58 25.54 -10.31
C LEU A 45 -1.77 25.80 -9.38
N ILE A 46 -2.35 24.74 -8.79
CA ILE A 46 -3.59 24.84 -8.00
C ILE A 46 -3.27 24.94 -6.51
N LEU A 47 -2.31 24.15 -6.04
CA LEU A 47 -1.95 24.12 -4.62
C LEU A 47 -0.73 24.98 -4.29
N ASP A 48 -0.18 25.69 -5.28
CA ASP A 48 0.99 26.59 -5.14
C ASP A 48 2.18 25.93 -4.42
N LEU A 49 2.38 24.63 -4.66
CA LEU A 49 3.49 23.90 -4.03
C LEU A 49 4.82 24.26 -4.71
N PRO A 50 5.91 24.40 -3.93
CA PRO A 50 7.20 24.80 -4.47
C PRO A 50 7.70 23.79 -5.51
N PHE A 51 8.43 24.28 -6.52
CA PHE A 51 8.97 23.45 -7.59
C PHE A 51 9.78 22.25 -7.09
N SER A 52 10.49 22.41 -5.96
CA SER A 52 11.19 21.30 -5.29
C SER A 52 10.24 20.16 -4.93
N PHE A 53 9.07 20.44 -4.35
CA PHE A 53 8.04 19.45 -4.04
C PHE A 53 7.61 18.69 -5.30
N VAL A 54 7.30 19.44 -6.36
CA VAL A 54 6.84 18.92 -7.65
C VAL A 54 7.90 17.99 -8.27
N SER A 55 9.18 18.34 -8.14
CA SER A 55 10.30 17.52 -8.63
C SER A 55 10.38 16.15 -7.95
N TYR A 56 10.13 16.08 -6.63
CA TYR A 56 10.09 14.81 -5.90
C TYR A 56 8.94 13.91 -6.34
N VAL A 57 7.79 14.51 -6.66
CA VAL A 57 6.64 13.76 -7.20
C VAL A 57 6.99 13.13 -8.54
N ILE A 58 7.59 13.90 -9.47
CA ILE A 58 8.04 13.38 -10.77
C ILE A 58 9.04 12.24 -10.56
N MET A 59 10.05 12.44 -9.70
CA MET A 59 11.03 11.40 -9.37
C MET A 59 10.36 10.13 -8.81
N GLY A 60 9.34 10.27 -7.96
CA GLY A 60 8.55 9.16 -7.43
C GLY A 60 7.88 8.35 -8.55
N PHE A 61 7.23 9.00 -9.50
CA PHE A 61 6.61 8.33 -10.66
C PHE A 61 7.65 7.67 -11.57
N THR A 62 8.81 8.28 -11.77
CA THR A 62 9.92 7.66 -12.52
C THR A 62 10.48 6.43 -11.82
N ILE A 63 10.66 6.48 -10.50
CA ILE A 63 11.09 5.31 -9.72
C ILE A 63 10.04 4.19 -9.80
N LEU A 64 8.75 4.51 -9.64
CA LEU A 64 7.66 3.55 -9.80
C LEU A 64 7.74 2.86 -11.16
N THR A 65 7.94 3.64 -12.22
CA THR A 65 8.04 3.17 -13.60
C THR A 65 9.21 2.20 -13.79
N ILE A 66 10.41 2.60 -13.37
CA ILE A 66 11.63 1.80 -13.52
C ILE A 66 11.53 0.49 -12.75
N LEU A 67 11.09 0.55 -11.49
CA LEU A 67 10.99 -0.64 -10.64
C LEU A 67 9.87 -1.58 -11.09
N SER A 68 8.73 -1.05 -11.53
CA SER A 68 7.65 -1.87 -12.09
C SER A 68 8.09 -2.54 -13.39
N ALA A 69 8.86 -1.83 -14.25
CA ALA A 69 9.47 -2.44 -15.42
C ALA A 69 10.41 -3.59 -15.04
N ALA A 70 11.23 -3.42 -14.00
CA ALA A 70 12.10 -4.50 -13.51
C ALA A 70 11.30 -5.74 -13.06
N ILE A 71 10.17 -5.57 -12.37
CA ILE A 71 9.27 -6.68 -12.01
C ILE A 71 8.76 -7.37 -13.27
N VAL A 72 8.27 -6.60 -14.24
CA VAL A 72 7.67 -7.17 -15.46
C VAL A 72 8.71 -7.88 -16.33
N TYR A 73 9.91 -7.33 -16.50
CA TYR A 73 10.98 -8.01 -17.24
C TYR A 73 11.47 -9.30 -16.56
N ASN A 74 11.32 -9.42 -15.25
CA ASN A 74 11.66 -10.61 -14.48
C ASN A 74 10.43 -11.46 -14.11
N ARG A 75 9.29 -11.25 -14.78
CA ARG A 75 8.00 -11.86 -14.39
C ARG A 75 8.06 -13.38 -14.29
N ASP A 76 8.76 -14.07 -15.19
CA ASP A 76 8.77 -15.55 -15.21
C ASP A 76 9.53 -16.11 -13.99
N TYR A 77 10.63 -15.46 -13.61
CA TYR A 77 11.37 -15.80 -12.39
C TYR A 77 10.56 -15.49 -11.14
N LEU A 78 9.94 -14.30 -11.09
CA LEU A 78 9.13 -13.87 -9.95
C LEU A 78 7.87 -14.71 -9.81
N ASP A 79 7.24 -15.11 -10.91
CA ASP A 79 6.08 -15.99 -10.92
C ASP A 79 6.42 -17.36 -10.35
N LYS A 80 7.52 -17.97 -10.80
CA LYS A 80 8.02 -19.24 -10.25
C LYS A 80 8.28 -19.17 -8.74
N LYS A 81 8.76 -18.02 -8.25
CA LYS A 81 9.18 -17.87 -6.84
C LYS A 81 8.03 -17.44 -5.91
N TYR A 82 7.10 -16.64 -6.42
CA TYR A 82 6.13 -15.91 -5.60
C TYR A 82 4.68 -16.06 -6.06
N GLY A 83 4.43 -16.68 -7.22
CA GLY A 83 3.10 -16.81 -7.82
C GLY A 83 2.56 -15.46 -8.25
N LEU A 84 3.12 -14.87 -9.30
CA LEU A 84 2.75 -13.54 -9.80
C LEU A 84 1.39 -13.56 -10.51
N PHE A 85 1.07 -14.68 -11.17
CA PHE A 85 -0.17 -14.88 -11.91
C PHE A 85 -1.09 -15.88 -11.22
N TYR A 86 -2.40 -15.72 -11.40
CA TYR A 86 -3.39 -16.68 -10.91
C TYR A 86 -3.95 -17.49 -12.08
N ASN A 87 -3.83 -18.81 -12.00
CA ASN A 87 -4.16 -19.68 -13.13
C ASN A 87 -5.68 -19.85 -13.35
N GLU A 88 -6.49 -19.84 -12.29
CA GLU A 88 -7.95 -20.02 -12.40
C GLU A 88 -8.64 -18.77 -12.96
N TYR A 89 -8.13 -17.58 -12.64
CA TYR A 89 -8.55 -16.31 -13.24
C TYR A 89 -7.35 -15.64 -13.90
N LYS A 90 -7.27 -15.75 -15.23
CA LYS A 90 -6.24 -15.13 -16.07
C LYS A 90 -5.97 -13.67 -15.67
N GLY A 91 -4.92 -13.45 -14.89
CA GLY A 91 -4.60 -12.15 -14.32
C GLY A 91 -3.56 -12.19 -13.22
N LEU A 92 -3.30 -11.02 -12.64
CA LEU A 92 -2.37 -10.87 -11.53
C LEU A 92 -2.93 -11.55 -10.27
N SER A 93 -2.11 -12.35 -9.61
CA SER A 93 -2.49 -12.90 -8.30
C SER A 93 -2.45 -11.81 -7.23
N TYR A 94 -3.09 -12.05 -6.09
CA TYR A 94 -2.97 -11.21 -4.91
C TYR A 94 -1.53 -11.16 -4.36
N GLN A 95 -0.76 -12.24 -4.49
CA GLN A 95 0.68 -12.22 -4.17
C GLN A 95 1.44 -11.33 -5.15
N GLY A 96 1.07 -11.38 -6.43
CA GLY A 96 1.56 -10.47 -7.45
C GLY A 96 1.26 -9.01 -7.11
N LEU A 97 0.05 -8.69 -6.64
CA LEU A 97 -0.30 -7.33 -6.20
C LEU A 97 0.63 -6.86 -5.06
N VAL A 98 0.92 -7.73 -4.10
CA VAL A 98 1.85 -7.41 -2.99
C VAL A 98 3.26 -7.08 -3.50
N LEU A 99 3.75 -7.78 -4.53
CA LEU A 99 5.04 -7.45 -5.17
C LEU A 99 5.03 -6.03 -5.78
N PHE A 100 3.94 -5.63 -6.44
CA PHE A 100 3.79 -4.29 -7.00
C PHE A 100 3.60 -3.18 -5.95
N PHE A 101 3.27 -3.51 -4.70
CA PHE A 101 3.24 -2.52 -3.62
C PHE A 101 4.63 -2.06 -3.18
N ILE A 102 5.68 -2.85 -3.39
CA ILE A 102 7.06 -2.44 -3.07
C ILE A 102 7.50 -1.21 -3.89
N PRO A 103 7.44 -1.22 -5.24
CA PRO A 103 7.79 -0.03 -6.01
C PRO A 103 6.80 1.12 -5.75
N THR A 104 5.52 0.81 -5.49
CA THR A 104 4.52 1.82 -5.12
C THR A 104 4.87 2.51 -3.81
N SER A 105 5.30 1.78 -2.78
CA SER A 105 5.67 2.37 -1.49
C SER A 105 6.95 3.18 -1.57
N ILE A 106 7.92 2.75 -2.37
CA ILE A 106 9.14 3.52 -2.63
C ILE A 106 8.78 4.84 -3.30
N ALA A 107 7.95 4.81 -4.35
CA ALA A 107 7.47 6.03 -5.00
C ALA A 107 6.67 6.93 -4.05
N PHE A 108 5.82 6.33 -3.21
CA PHE A 108 5.03 7.05 -2.23
C PHE A 108 5.89 7.77 -1.18
N ALA A 109 7.01 7.16 -0.77
CA ALA A 109 7.98 7.79 0.13
C ALA A 109 8.57 9.08 -0.49
N PHE A 110 8.89 9.07 -1.80
CA PHE A 110 9.34 10.29 -2.50
C PHE A 110 8.26 11.37 -2.56
N ILE A 111 6.99 10.98 -2.73
CA ILE A 111 5.86 11.93 -2.77
C ILE A 111 5.61 12.56 -1.39
N ILE A 112 5.74 11.77 -0.30
CA ILE A 112 5.52 12.24 1.08
C ILE A 112 6.72 13.03 1.62
N PHE A 113 7.94 12.71 1.20
CA PHE A 113 9.17 13.36 1.67
C PHE A 113 9.08 14.89 1.74
N PRO A 114 8.67 15.62 0.68
CA PRO A 114 8.58 17.07 0.73
C PRO A 114 7.42 17.57 1.62
N MET A 115 6.35 16.80 1.85
CA MET A 115 5.34 17.13 2.87
C MET A 115 5.93 17.07 4.27
N GLY A 116 6.69 16.01 4.56
CA GLY A 116 7.37 15.85 5.83
C GLY A 116 8.38 16.97 6.09
N LEU A 117 9.16 17.35 5.07
CA LEU A 117 10.08 18.50 5.16
C LEU A 117 9.35 19.78 5.56
N ASN A 118 8.21 20.08 4.95
CA ASN A 118 7.44 21.28 5.24
C ASN A 118 6.83 21.28 6.65
N GLN A 119 6.39 20.11 7.14
CA GLN A 119 5.72 20.01 8.46
C GLN A 119 6.68 20.01 9.66
N GLY A 120 7.89 19.45 9.51
CA GLY A 120 8.77 19.23 10.66
C GLY A 120 10.25 19.04 10.30
N GLY A 121 10.66 19.54 9.14
CA GLY A 121 12.04 19.46 8.67
C GLY A 121 12.49 18.04 8.32
N ILE A 122 13.81 17.83 8.35
CA ILE A 122 14.43 16.60 7.85
C ILE A 122 14.03 15.35 8.64
N TYR A 123 13.85 15.45 9.96
CA TYR A 123 13.46 14.31 10.79
C TYR A 123 12.05 13.84 10.44
N SER A 124 11.11 14.78 10.28
CA SER A 124 9.77 14.49 9.78
C SER A 124 9.85 13.82 8.41
N ALA A 125 10.57 14.40 7.44
CA ALA A 125 10.70 13.85 6.10
C ALA A 125 11.19 12.40 6.09
N ILE A 126 12.22 12.08 6.88
CA ILE A 126 12.76 10.72 7.01
C ILE A 126 11.71 9.79 7.64
N SER A 127 11.10 10.20 8.75
CA SER A 127 10.15 9.36 9.49
C SER A 127 8.91 9.02 8.68
N PHE A 128 8.33 10.01 8.00
CA PHE A 128 7.16 9.82 7.14
C PHE A 128 7.49 9.02 5.88
N SER A 129 8.70 9.15 5.34
CA SER A 129 9.16 8.32 4.22
C SER A 129 9.31 6.86 4.64
N LEU A 130 9.92 6.60 5.81
CA LEU A 130 10.08 5.25 6.34
C LEU A 130 8.74 4.59 6.69
N SER A 131 7.78 5.36 7.23
CA SER A 131 6.44 4.85 7.49
C SER A 131 5.68 4.55 6.20
N ALA A 132 5.82 5.35 5.13
CA ALA A 132 5.25 5.05 3.81
C ALA A 132 5.76 3.73 3.22
N LEU A 133 7.03 3.35 3.48
CA LEU A 133 7.60 2.08 3.03
C LEU A 133 7.02 0.88 3.79
N TYR A 134 6.85 1.03 5.10
CA TYR A 134 6.59 -0.07 6.03
C TYR A 134 5.48 -1.05 5.59
N PRO A 135 4.28 -0.60 5.16
CA PRO A 135 3.20 -1.51 4.80
C PRO A 135 3.54 -2.51 3.71
N ALA A 136 4.17 -2.06 2.62
CA ALA A 136 4.48 -2.93 1.49
C ALA A 136 5.53 -3.98 1.88
N PHE A 137 6.57 -3.59 2.61
CA PHE A 137 7.60 -4.53 3.07
C PHE A 137 7.03 -5.54 4.08
N PHE A 138 6.18 -5.08 5.01
CA PHE A 138 5.52 -5.99 5.94
C PHE A 138 4.61 -6.99 5.23
N MET A 139 3.78 -6.51 4.29
CA MET A 139 2.93 -7.39 3.49
C MET A 139 3.75 -8.36 2.63
N PHE A 140 4.88 -7.93 2.07
CA PHE A 140 5.78 -8.79 1.31
C PHE A 140 6.37 -9.92 2.16
N LEU A 141 6.82 -9.62 3.39
CA LEU A 141 7.28 -10.65 4.34
C LEU A 141 6.20 -11.67 4.69
N ARG A 142 4.93 -11.27 4.60
CA ARG A 142 3.77 -12.11 4.91
C ARG A 142 2.91 -12.43 3.68
N MET A 143 3.48 -12.40 2.49
CA MET A 143 2.75 -12.46 1.22
C MET A 143 1.92 -13.75 1.07
N ASN A 144 2.35 -14.86 1.67
CA ASN A 144 1.63 -16.14 1.64
C ASN A 144 0.22 -16.09 2.28
N ILE A 145 -0.08 -15.05 3.06
CA ILE A 145 -1.40 -14.85 3.65
C ILE A 145 -2.40 -14.36 2.61
N TYR A 146 -1.93 -13.57 1.65
CA TYR A 146 -2.74 -12.93 0.62
C TYR A 146 -2.91 -13.83 -0.60
N LYS A 147 -3.12 -15.14 -0.43
CA LYS A 147 -3.40 -16.04 -1.55
C LYS A 147 -4.82 -15.87 -2.07
N ASN A 148 -4.98 -15.94 -3.39
CA ASN A 148 -6.29 -15.91 -4.07
C ASN A 148 -7.21 -17.04 -3.60
N GLU A 149 -6.65 -18.19 -3.24
CA GLU A 149 -7.35 -19.37 -2.67
C GLU A 149 -8.19 -19.04 -1.42
N ASN A 150 -7.94 -17.91 -0.76
CA ASN A 150 -8.79 -17.44 0.33
C ASN A 150 -10.15 -16.91 -0.14
N SER A 151 -10.31 -16.67 -1.43
CA SER A 151 -11.53 -16.16 -2.06
C SER A 151 -12.35 -17.36 -2.55
N ARG A 152 -13.63 -17.42 -2.17
CA ARG A 152 -14.53 -18.53 -2.54
C ARG A 152 -15.98 -18.08 -2.50
N GLU A 153 -16.85 -18.75 -3.25
CA GLU A 153 -18.29 -18.58 -3.10
C GLU A 153 -18.79 -19.50 -1.98
N ILE A 154 -19.65 -18.99 -1.11
CA ILE A 154 -20.29 -19.76 -0.04
C ILE A 154 -21.81 -19.59 -0.18
N LEU A 155 -22.54 -20.69 -0.06
CA LEU A 155 -24.00 -20.66 0.09
C LEU A 155 -24.33 -20.44 1.57
N THR A 156 -25.04 -19.35 1.87
CA THR A 156 -25.52 -18.99 3.21
C THR A 156 -27.02 -18.68 3.17
N GLU A 157 -27.68 -18.61 4.32
CA GLU A 157 -29.09 -18.24 4.43
C GLU A 157 -29.22 -16.82 4.99
N ASP A 158 -30.12 -16.01 4.41
CA ASP A 158 -30.44 -14.66 4.91
C ASP A 158 -31.31 -14.72 6.18
N GLU A 159 -31.57 -13.56 6.79
CA GLU A 159 -32.41 -13.44 8.00
C GLU A 159 -33.87 -13.90 7.77
N ASN A 160 -34.29 -14.04 6.51
CA ASN A 160 -35.60 -14.51 6.09
C ASN A 160 -35.60 -15.99 5.62
N GLY A 161 -34.47 -16.70 5.77
CA GLY A 161 -34.31 -18.11 5.38
C GLY A 161 -34.07 -18.35 3.88
N ASN A 162 -33.82 -17.31 3.07
CA ASN A 162 -33.51 -17.47 1.65
C ASN A 162 -32.03 -17.84 1.48
N LYS A 163 -31.75 -18.84 0.64
CA LYS A 163 -30.38 -19.17 0.26
C LYS A 163 -29.79 -18.08 -0.62
N ILE A 164 -28.78 -17.39 -0.11
CA ILE A 164 -27.99 -16.39 -0.81
C ILE A 164 -26.58 -16.94 -1.06
N THR A 165 -26.01 -16.58 -2.22
CA THR A 165 -24.62 -16.89 -2.52
C THR A 165 -23.77 -15.69 -2.07
N GLU A 166 -23.03 -15.84 -0.97
CA GLU A 166 -22.11 -14.81 -0.48
C GLU A 166 -20.70 -15.04 -1.06
N GLN A 167 -20.16 -14.03 -1.73
CA GLN A 167 -18.79 -14.07 -2.23
C GLN A 167 -17.81 -13.70 -1.11
N VAL A 168 -16.99 -14.67 -0.68
CA VAL A 168 -15.84 -14.43 0.19
C VAL A 168 -14.72 -13.90 -0.68
N ILE A 169 -14.35 -12.63 -0.45
CA ILE A 169 -13.37 -11.88 -1.24
C ILE A 169 -11.90 -12.22 -0.88
N GLY A 170 -11.71 -13.04 0.17
CA GLY A 170 -10.41 -13.34 0.74
C GLY A 170 -9.79 -12.14 1.46
N TYR A 171 -8.48 -12.19 1.72
CA TYR A 171 -7.76 -11.03 2.24
C TYR A 171 -7.27 -10.18 1.06
N HIS A 172 -8.03 -9.13 0.72
CA HIS A 172 -7.76 -8.33 -0.48
C HIS A 172 -6.55 -7.40 -0.28
N PRO A 173 -5.37 -7.69 -0.86
CA PRO A 173 -4.11 -7.03 -0.50
C PRO A 173 -4.15 -5.52 -0.76
N GLY A 174 -4.84 -5.06 -1.82
CA GLY A 174 -4.97 -3.62 -2.12
C GLY A 174 -5.66 -2.81 -1.03
N ILE A 175 -6.69 -3.37 -0.37
CA ILE A 175 -7.42 -2.64 0.68
C ILE A 175 -6.53 -2.52 1.92
N TYR A 176 -5.87 -3.62 2.29
CA TYR A 176 -4.92 -3.63 3.42
C TYR A 176 -3.72 -2.71 3.17
N TYR A 177 -3.19 -2.66 1.94
CA TYR A 177 -2.09 -1.78 1.61
C TYR A 177 -2.47 -0.30 1.71
N ILE A 178 -3.58 0.12 1.09
CA ILE A 178 -4.04 1.52 1.16
C ILE A 178 -4.31 1.91 2.61
N PHE A 179 -5.08 1.09 3.32
CA PHE A 179 -5.47 1.38 4.69
C PHE A 179 -4.28 1.37 5.66
N GLY A 180 -3.40 0.37 5.55
CA GLY A 180 -2.19 0.28 6.34
C GLY A 180 -1.21 1.42 6.04
N SER A 181 -1.13 1.90 4.80
CA SER A 181 -0.31 3.06 4.43
C SER A 181 -0.82 4.36 5.04
N LEU A 182 -2.14 4.58 5.00
CA LEU A 182 -2.76 5.74 5.63
C LEU A 182 -2.48 5.78 7.14
N ILE A 183 -2.72 4.65 7.83
CA ILE A 183 -2.51 4.57 9.28
C ILE A 183 -1.02 4.65 9.62
N SER A 184 -0.15 3.96 8.87
CA SER A 184 1.29 3.96 9.09
C SER A 184 1.87 5.37 8.99
N CYS A 185 1.52 6.12 7.93
CA CYS A 185 1.99 7.48 7.75
C CYS A 185 1.62 8.36 8.95
N HIS A 186 0.42 8.21 9.51
CA HIS A 186 0.05 8.89 10.74
C HIS A 186 0.81 8.36 11.96
N ILE A 187 0.50 7.17 12.47
CA ILE A 187 0.95 6.79 13.82
C ILE A 187 2.45 6.42 13.85
N ILE A 188 2.97 5.73 12.84
CA ILE A 188 4.40 5.39 12.76
C ILE A 188 5.20 6.64 12.37
N GLY A 189 4.73 7.42 11.39
CA GLY A 189 5.44 8.63 10.94
C GLY A 189 5.66 9.63 12.08
N PHE A 190 4.59 9.99 12.81
CA PHE A 190 4.69 10.93 13.92
C PHE A 190 5.51 10.37 15.10
N SER A 191 5.27 9.13 15.52
CA SER A 191 6.02 8.55 16.66
C SER A 191 7.51 8.37 16.34
N LEU A 192 7.85 7.93 15.14
CA LEU A 192 9.24 7.81 14.69
C LEU A 192 9.92 9.18 14.62
N MET A 193 9.21 10.22 14.17
CA MET A 193 9.76 11.58 14.15
C MET A 193 10.18 12.02 15.55
N LYS A 194 9.30 11.84 16.56
CA LYS A 194 9.65 12.19 17.95
C LYS A 194 10.83 11.37 18.46
N VAL A 195 10.88 10.07 18.18
CA VAL A 195 12.03 9.22 18.57
C VAL A 195 13.32 9.74 17.95
N ILE A 196 13.35 10.00 16.64
CA ILE A 196 14.55 10.49 15.94
C ILE A 196 14.97 11.85 16.50
N THR A 197 14.04 12.81 16.60
CA THR A 197 14.33 14.15 17.14
C THR A 197 14.90 14.04 18.56
N SER A 198 14.28 13.25 19.43
CA SER A 198 14.74 13.09 20.81
C SER A 198 16.09 12.38 20.94
N ILE A 199 16.42 11.47 20.02
CA ILE A 199 17.77 10.87 19.96
C ILE A 199 18.81 11.94 19.59
N VAL A 200 18.54 12.74 18.56
CA VAL A 200 19.48 13.78 18.09
C VAL A 200 19.67 14.88 19.14
N GLU A 201 18.59 15.28 19.80
CA GLU A 201 18.62 16.28 20.88
C GLU A 201 19.14 15.70 22.22
N SER A 202 19.52 14.42 22.26
CA SER A 202 20.01 13.73 23.47
C SER A 202 19.02 13.78 24.65
N ASN A 203 17.72 13.82 24.36
CA ASN A 203 16.63 13.89 25.33
C ASN A 203 15.57 12.81 25.05
N LEU A 204 16.02 11.55 24.96
CA LEU A 204 15.15 10.43 24.66
C LEU A 204 14.16 10.15 25.79
N ASN A 205 12.90 10.52 25.58
CA ASN A 205 11.81 10.12 26.45
C ASN A 205 11.36 8.69 26.10
N ILE A 206 11.38 7.80 27.08
CA ILE A 206 10.97 6.39 26.92
C ILE A 206 9.53 6.26 26.41
N ILE A 207 8.68 7.25 26.70
CA ILE A 207 7.30 7.31 26.26
C ILE A 207 7.22 7.36 24.72
N TYR A 208 8.10 8.09 24.05
CA TYR A 208 8.13 8.15 22.58
C TYR A 208 8.50 6.79 21.96
N LEU A 209 9.41 6.05 22.61
CA LEU A 209 9.76 4.71 22.18
C LEU A 209 8.58 3.74 22.35
N ILE A 210 7.88 3.81 23.49
CA ILE A 210 6.68 3.01 23.72
C ILE A 210 5.61 3.31 22.66
N TYR A 211 5.35 4.59 22.36
CA TYR A 211 4.40 4.97 21.31
C TYR A 211 4.81 4.46 19.94
N PHE A 212 6.09 4.51 19.59
CA PHE A 212 6.60 3.96 18.34
C PHE A 212 6.39 2.45 18.26
N ILE A 213 6.69 1.71 19.33
CA ILE A 213 6.46 0.26 19.40
C ILE A 213 4.96 -0.06 19.28
N CYS A 214 4.10 0.63 20.03
CA CYS A 214 2.64 0.46 19.93
C CYS A 214 2.13 0.77 18.52
N SER A 215 2.67 1.80 17.86
CA SER A 215 2.33 2.15 16.48
C SER A 215 2.70 1.05 15.51
N LEU A 216 3.91 0.47 15.64
CA LEU A 216 4.33 -0.69 14.85
C LEU A 216 3.42 -1.89 15.06
N LEU A 217 3.02 -2.18 16.30
CA LEU A 217 2.13 -3.30 16.62
C LEU A 217 0.74 -3.12 16.03
N ILE A 218 0.17 -1.91 16.09
CA ILE A 218 -1.16 -1.61 15.53
C ILE A 218 -1.14 -1.75 14.02
N VAL A 219 -0.15 -1.16 13.33
CA VAL A 219 -0.06 -1.29 11.87
C VAL A 219 0.23 -2.74 11.47
N SER A 220 1.10 -3.45 12.21
CA SER A 220 1.34 -4.89 12.00
C SER A 220 0.03 -5.68 12.10
N PHE A 221 -0.79 -5.41 13.12
CA PHE A 221 -2.07 -6.08 13.33
C PHE A 221 -3.04 -5.81 12.17
N ILE A 222 -3.13 -4.56 11.71
CA ILE A 222 -3.95 -4.16 10.55
C ILE A 222 -3.52 -4.90 9.29
N LEU A 223 -2.21 -5.01 9.05
CA LEU A 223 -1.62 -5.70 7.90
C LEU A 223 -1.52 -7.22 8.08
N SER A 224 -2.05 -7.76 9.17
CA SER A 224 -2.03 -9.18 9.53
C SER A 224 -3.44 -9.74 9.63
N PRO A 225 -4.19 -9.80 8.52
CA PRO A 225 -5.60 -10.17 8.57
C PRO A 225 -5.84 -11.60 9.05
N ASP A 226 -4.89 -12.51 8.86
CA ASP A 226 -4.93 -13.87 9.41
C ASP A 226 -4.90 -13.91 10.95
N ILE A 227 -4.11 -13.04 11.57
CA ILE A 227 -4.01 -12.91 13.03
C ILE A 227 -5.26 -12.22 13.55
N ALA A 228 -5.67 -11.12 12.90
CA ALA A 228 -6.88 -10.40 13.26
C ALA A 228 -8.13 -11.30 13.18
N ASN A 229 -8.24 -12.14 12.16
CA ASN A 229 -9.35 -13.09 11.98
C ASN A 229 -9.40 -14.20 13.03
N LYS A 230 -8.32 -14.45 13.78
CA LYS A 230 -8.33 -15.39 14.92
C LYS A 230 -8.80 -14.73 16.22
N ILE A 231 -8.64 -13.42 16.33
CA ILE A 231 -8.92 -12.66 17.56
C ILE A 231 -10.34 -12.09 17.54
N LEU A 232 -10.79 -11.64 16.37
CA LEU A 232 -12.07 -10.94 16.22
C LEU A 232 -13.23 -11.94 16.07
N PRO A 233 -14.42 -11.60 16.59
CA PRO A 233 -15.59 -12.48 16.56
C PRO A 233 -16.32 -12.48 15.20
N PHE A 234 -15.64 -12.09 14.11
CA PHE A 234 -16.21 -12.01 12.76
C PHE A 234 -15.17 -12.32 11.69
N GLU A 235 -15.64 -12.80 10.54
CA GLU A 235 -14.78 -13.24 9.44
C GLU A 235 -14.36 -12.08 8.52
N LEU A 236 -13.08 -11.72 8.53
CA LEU A 236 -12.52 -10.61 7.74
C LEU A 236 -12.53 -10.88 6.24
N LYS A 237 -12.60 -12.15 5.82
CA LYS A 237 -12.66 -12.52 4.40
C LYS A 237 -13.99 -12.12 3.74
N ARG A 238 -15.00 -11.73 4.54
CA ARG A 238 -16.29 -11.22 4.05
C ARG A 238 -16.27 -9.70 4.00
N SER A 239 -17.00 -9.12 3.05
CA SER A 239 -17.08 -7.66 2.89
C SER A 239 -17.54 -6.94 4.16
N ASN A 240 -18.54 -7.47 4.87
CA ASN A 240 -19.01 -6.89 6.12
C ASN A 240 -17.96 -6.98 7.25
N GLY A 241 -17.29 -8.12 7.39
CA GLY A 241 -16.21 -8.29 8.37
C GLY A 241 -15.03 -7.37 8.09
N LEU A 242 -14.64 -7.21 6.81
CA LEU A 242 -13.62 -6.26 6.39
C LEU A 242 -14.00 -4.82 6.76
N LYS A 243 -15.23 -4.38 6.49
CA LYS A 243 -15.71 -3.04 6.87
C LYS A 243 -15.60 -2.80 8.38
N LYS A 244 -16.05 -3.76 9.20
CA LYS A 244 -15.91 -3.69 10.66
C LYS A 244 -14.44 -3.58 11.08
N PHE A 245 -13.56 -4.34 10.43
CA PHE A 245 -12.13 -4.29 10.69
C PHE A 245 -11.50 -2.92 10.37
N LEU A 246 -11.88 -2.32 9.24
CA LEU A 246 -11.43 -0.97 8.88
C LEU A 246 -11.88 0.06 9.92
N ILE A 247 -13.11 -0.05 10.44
CA ILE A 247 -13.59 0.83 11.52
C ILE A 247 -12.72 0.67 12.79
N ILE A 248 -12.40 -0.57 13.18
CA ILE A 248 -11.51 -0.83 14.32
C ILE A 248 -10.14 -0.17 14.10
N GLY A 249 -9.56 -0.29 12.90
CA GLY A 249 -8.29 0.35 12.60
C GLY A 249 -8.32 1.88 12.74
N ILE A 250 -9.41 2.53 12.30
CA ILE A 250 -9.61 3.98 12.46
C ILE A 250 -9.73 4.35 13.95
N ILE A 251 -10.47 3.56 14.73
CA ILE A 251 -10.60 3.77 16.18
C ILE A 251 -9.23 3.65 16.85
N LEU A 252 -8.46 2.60 16.56
CA LEU A 252 -7.12 2.41 17.11
C LEU A 252 -6.17 3.57 16.74
N MET A 253 -6.20 4.02 15.49
CA MET A 253 -5.45 5.19 15.05
C MET A 253 -5.85 6.44 15.83
N THR A 254 -7.16 6.65 16.04
CA THR A 254 -7.69 7.83 16.72
C THR A 254 -7.29 7.83 18.20
N ILE A 255 -7.42 6.70 18.88
CA ILE A 255 -6.99 6.52 20.28
C ILE A 255 -5.50 6.86 20.41
N MET A 256 -4.65 6.26 19.56
CA MET A 256 -3.21 6.56 19.55
C MET A 256 -2.91 8.03 19.29
N SER A 257 -3.65 8.66 18.36
CA SER A 257 -3.45 10.06 18.01
C SER A 257 -3.84 11.00 19.16
N ILE A 258 -4.92 10.69 19.91
CA ILE A 258 -5.32 11.48 21.09
C ILE A 258 -4.22 11.45 22.15
N PHE A 259 -3.66 10.26 22.41
CA PHE A 259 -2.54 10.11 23.32
C PHE A 259 -1.26 10.82 22.85
N PHE A 260 -1.17 11.16 21.56
CA PHE A 260 -0.04 11.87 20.99
C PHE A 260 -0.21 13.39 20.96
N VAL A 261 -1.42 13.89 20.68
CA VAL A 261 -1.75 15.34 20.62
C VAL A 261 -1.83 15.98 22.01
N SER A 262 -2.04 15.18 23.04
CA SER A 262 -2.09 15.67 24.43
C SER A 262 -0.71 16.00 25.03
N TRP A 263 0.37 15.98 24.25
CA TRP A 263 1.76 16.18 24.71
C TRP A 263 2.65 16.98 23.74
#